data_AF-A0A481ZK30-F1
#
_entry.id   AF-A0A481ZK30-F1
#
_cell.length_a   1.000
_cell.length_b   1.000
_cell.length_c   1.000
_cell.angle_alpha   90.00
_cell.angle_beta   90.00
_cell.angle_gamma   90.00
#
_symmetry.space_group_name_H-M   'P 1'
#
loop_
_entity.id
_entity.type
_entity.pdbx_description
1 polymer ?
#
loop_
_entity_poly.entity_id
_entity_poly.type
_entity_poly.pdbx_seq_one_letter_code
_entity_poly.pdbx_strand_id
1 'polypeptide(L)' 'YSQLVTTYRYGREEDEVMGVKFSKEMVIGQDQVVPMVNAKMELTPVQEKLLKKLGPNAFPFTFNFPEMA' A
#
# COMPACT_ATOMS: atom_id res chain seq x y z
N TYR A 1 -3.04 -2.74 -9.60
CA TYR A 1 -1.81 -2.82 -8.78
C TYR A 1 -2.05 -2.06 -7.49
N SER A 2 -1.45 -2.52 -6.39
CA SER A 2 -1.42 -1.83 -5.11
C SER A 2 0.04 -1.52 -4.78
N GLN A 3 0.27 -0.41 -4.08
CA GLN A 3 1.62 0.01 -3.66
C GLN A 3 1.55 0.51 -2.21
N LEU A 4 2.57 0.16 -1.44
CA LEU A 4 2.85 0.71 -0.12
C LEU A 4 4.02 1.69 -0.27
N VAL A 5 3.75 2.97 -0.06
CA VAL A 5 4.74 4.05 -0.21
C VAL A 5 4.90 4.75 1.13
N THR A 6 6.15 4.96 1.53
CA THR A 6 6.52 5.77 2.68
C THR A 6 7.21 7.03 2.22
N THR A 7 6.76 8.16 2.74
CA THR A 7 7.34 9.47 2.48
C THR A 7 8.05 9.95 3.73
N TYR A 8 9.38 10.03 3.68
CA TYR A 8 10.16 10.71 4.69
C TYR A 8 10.18 12.20 4.37
N ARG A 9 9.83 13.06 5.33
CA ARG A 9 9.88 14.52 5.15
C ARG A 9 10.81 15.13 6.19
N TYR A 10 11.69 16.01 5.72
CA TYR A 10 12.58 16.81 6.53
C TYR A 10 12.10 18.27 6.51
N GLY A 11 11.92 18.89 7.68
CA GLY A 11 11.38 20.24 7.77
C GLY A 11 9.87 20.32 7.57
N ARG A 12 9.35 21.54 7.42
CA ARG A 12 7.92 21.78 7.22
C ARG A 12 7.60 21.85 5.73
N GLU A 13 6.37 21.51 5.36
CA GLU A 13 5.91 21.57 3.97
C GLU A 13 5.94 23.01 3.42
N GLU A 14 5.71 24.00 4.27
CA GLU A 14 5.79 25.43 3.94
C GLU A 14 7.21 25.92 3.57
N ASP A 15 8.25 25.17 3.95
CA ASP A 15 9.65 25.48 3.59
C ASP A 15 10.01 24.97 2.17
N GLU A 16 9.17 24.12 1.57
CA GLU A 16 9.31 23.63 0.18
C GLU A 16 8.88 24.71 -0.82
N VAL A 17 9.78 25.65 -1.13
CA VAL A 17 9.54 26.75 -2.09
C VAL A 17 10.41 26.62 -3.34
N MET A 18 10.02 27.31 -4.42
CA MET A 18 10.79 27.39 -5.68
C MET A 18 11.14 26.03 -6.32
N GLY A 19 10.33 24.99 -6.04
CA GLY A 19 10.53 23.64 -6.57
C GLY A 19 11.51 22.77 -5.76
N VAL A 20 11.99 23.24 -4.62
CA VAL A 20 12.77 22.43 -3.68
C VAL A 20 11.83 21.54 -2.87
N LYS A 21 12.08 20.23 -2.88
CA LYS A 21 11.37 19.26 -2.03
C LYS A 21 12.31 18.65 -1.01
N PHE A 22 11.93 18.73 0.26
CA PHE A 22 12.65 18.12 1.37
C PHE A 22 11.95 16.83 1.81
N SER A 23 11.44 16.09 0.85
CA SER A 23 10.78 14.83 1.05
C SER A 23 11.36 13.75 0.14
N LYS A 24 11.46 12.54 0.67
CA LYS A 24 11.91 11.34 -0.04
C LYS A 24 10.80 10.31 0.02
N GLU A 25 10.24 10.02 -1.15
CA GLU A 25 9.32 8.90 -1.32
C GLU A 25 10.09 7.61 -1.57
N MET A 26 9.63 6.54 -0.93
CA MET A 26 10.20 5.20 -1.02
C MET A 26 9.05 4.19 -1.14
N VAL A 27 9.09 3.35 -2.17
CA VAL A 27 8.14 2.25 -2.34
C VAL A 27 8.63 1.09 -1.49
N ILE A 28 7.88 0.72 -0.46
CA ILE A 28 8.18 -0.40 0.45
C ILE A 28 7.69 -1.72 -0.15
N GLY A 29 6.56 -1.69 -0.85
CA GLY A 29 5.97 -2.88 -1.47
C GLY A 29 5.11 -2.52 -2.66
N GLN A 30 5.08 -3.40 -3.65
CA GLN A 30 4.22 -3.30 -4.81
C GLN A 30 3.70 -4.69 -5.15
N ASP A 31 2.39 -4.80 -5.39
CA ASP A 31 1.77 -6.08 -5.74
C ASP A 31 0.68 -5.95 -6.82
N GLN A 32 0.48 -7.04 -7.55
CA GLN A 32 -0.52 -7.14 -8.61
C GLN A 32 -1.83 -7.73 -8.10
N VAL A 33 -2.76 -6.84 -7.77
CA VAL A 33 -4.09 -7.24 -7.27
C VAL A 33 -4.99 -7.86 -8.35
N VAL A 34 -4.93 -7.33 -9.59
CA VAL A 34 -5.76 -7.78 -10.72
C VAL A 34 -4.93 -7.79 -12.01
N PRO A 35 -4.96 -8.86 -12.83
CA PRO A 35 -5.48 -10.20 -12.50
C PRO A 35 -4.75 -10.81 -11.29
N MET A 36 -5.50 -11.53 -10.44
CA MET A 36 -4.98 -12.08 -9.20
C MET A 36 -3.97 -13.20 -9.51
N VAL A 37 -2.69 -12.96 -9.23
CA VAL A 37 -1.61 -13.92 -9.52
C VAL A 37 -1.53 -15.01 -8.45
N ASN A 38 -1.87 -14.68 -7.20
CA ASN A 38 -1.74 -15.58 -6.06
C ASN A 38 -3.10 -15.90 -5.41
N ALA A 39 -3.75 -16.96 -5.88
CA ALA A 39 -5.08 -17.38 -5.41
C ALA A 39 -5.10 -18.04 -4.01
N LYS A 40 -3.93 -18.27 -3.39
CA LYS A 40 -3.80 -18.97 -2.10
C LYS A 40 -3.47 -18.06 -0.91
N MET A 41 -3.66 -16.76 -1.04
CA MET A 41 -3.41 -15.83 0.07
C MET A 41 -4.38 -16.10 1.23
N GLU A 42 -3.85 -16.23 2.44
CA GLU A 42 -4.66 -16.33 3.65
C GLU A 42 -5.40 -15.01 3.89
N LEU A 43 -6.73 -15.09 4.01
CA LEU A 43 -7.57 -13.93 4.20
C LEU A 43 -7.78 -13.65 5.68
N THR A 44 -7.76 -12.37 6.03
CA THR A 44 -8.18 -11.94 7.36
C THR A 44 -9.70 -11.99 7.49
N PRO A 45 -10.26 -12.15 8.72
CA PRO A 45 -11.71 -12.15 8.94
C PRO A 45 -12.42 -10.89 8.42
N VAL A 46 -11.71 -9.76 8.34
CA VAL A 46 -12.23 -8.51 7.78
C VAL A 46 -12.32 -8.60 6.25
N GLN A 47 -11.28 -9.09 5.59
CA GLN A 47 -11.27 -9.30 4.14
C GLN A 47 -12.38 -10.27 3.72
N GLU A 48 -12.60 -11.37 4.44
CA GLU A 48 -13.70 -12.29 4.15
C GLU A 48 -15.08 -11.62 4.20
N LYS A 49 -15.33 -10.79 5.22
CA LYS A 49 -16.59 -10.04 5.35
C LYS A 49 -16.75 -9.02 4.22
N LEU A 50 -15.66 -8.33 3.84
CA LEU A 50 -15.67 -7.36 2.75
C LEU A 50 -15.91 -8.02 1.39
N LEU A 51 -15.29 -9.16 1.11
CA LEU A 51 -15.52 -9.92 -0.11
C LEU A 51 -16.99 -10.34 -0.26
N LYS A 52 -17.59 -10.86 0.83
CA LYS A 52 -19.02 -11.21 0.84
C LYS A 52 -19.93 -9.99 0.64
N LYS A 53 -19.54 -8.82 1.16
CA LYS A 53 -20.34 -7.59 1.08
C LYS A 53 -20.22 -6.87 -0.26
N LEU A 54 -19.02 -6.85 -0.84
CA LEU A 54 -18.69 -6.09 -2.06
C LEU A 54 -18.89 -6.88 -3.35
N GLY A 55 -18.99 -8.21 -3.27
CA GLY A 55 -19.33 -9.07 -4.40
C GLY A 55 -18.12 -9.51 -5.25
N PRO A 56 -18.36 -10.00 -6.47
CA PRO A 56 -17.36 -10.76 -7.26
C PRO A 56 -16.19 -9.93 -7.79
N ASN A 57 -16.29 -8.60 -7.79
CA ASN A 57 -15.22 -7.69 -8.23
C ASN A 57 -14.37 -7.15 -7.08
N ALA A 58 -14.49 -7.75 -5.89
CA ALA A 58 -13.66 -7.40 -4.74
C ALA A 58 -12.41 -8.29 -4.73
N PHE A 59 -11.24 -7.65 -4.68
CA PHE A 59 -9.95 -8.33 -4.72
C PHE A 59 -9.16 -7.97 -3.46
N PRO A 60 -8.78 -8.96 -2.64
CA PRO A 60 -8.03 -8.72 -1.42
C PRO A 60 -6.55 -8.49 -1.74
N PHE A 61 -5.88 -7.73 -0.88
CA PHE A 61 -4.43 -7.55 -0.90
C PHE A 61 -3.95 -7.34 0.54
N THR A 62 -2.68 -7.68 0.80
CA THR A 62 -2.05 -7.53 2.11
C THR A 62 -0.60 -7.12 1.90
N PHE A 63 -0.12 -6.15 2.67
CA PHE A 63 1.28 -5.77 2.73
C PHE A 63 1.83 -6.06 4.12
N ASN A 64 3.00 -6.68 4.18
CA ASN A 64 3.77 -6.83 5.42
C ASN A 64 4.87 -5.77 5.42
N PHE A 65 4.94 -4.97 6.47
CA PHE A 65 6.05 -4.05 6.65
C PHE A 65 7.34 -4.83 6.96
N PRO A 66 8.50 -4.38 6.49
CA PRO A 66 9.77 -4.97 6.88
C PRO A 66 9.97 -4.81 8.39
N GLU A 67 10.64 -5.79 9.02
CA GLU A 67 11.09 -5.63 10.40
C GLU A 67 12.10 -4.47 10.45
N MET A 68 11.86 -3.51 11.35
CA MET A 68 12.80 -2.43 11.62
C MET A 68 13.92 -3.02 12.50
N ALA A 69 15.13 -3.14 11.93
CA ALA A 69 16.35 -3.47 12.66
C ALA A 69 16.88 -2.27 13.47
#